data_AF-A0A936HAJ5-F1
#
_entry.id   AF-A0A936HAJ5-F1
#
_cell.length_a   1.000
_cell.length_b   1.000
_cell.length_c   1.000
_cell.angle_alpha   90.00
_cell.angle_beta   90.00
_cell.angle_gamma   90.00
#
_symmetry.space_group_name_H-M   'P 1'
#
loop_
_entity.id
_entity.type
_entity.pdbx_description
1 polymer ?
#
loop_
_entity_poly.entity_id
_entity_poly.type
_entity_poly.pdbx_seq_one_letter_code
_entity_poly.pdbx_strand_id
1 'polypeptide(L)'
;MKRRSLLADLLRLSALLPLPLAHGIGAWLGWLLWLIPQNAPRKLSARNLSLCFPEASPAERDALLRQNLQETGKLLLELGPLWLWRGERALGLVRGSVAGEEALADAV
;
A
#
# COMPACT_ATOMS: atom_id res chain seq x y z
N MET A 1 -0.58 25.48 10.76
CA MET A 1 -0.24 25.02 9.38
C MET A 1 -1.50 24.49 8.71
N LYS A 2 -1.84 24.92 7.48
CA LYS A 2 -3.07 24.48 6.79
C LYS A 2 -2.95 22.99 6.44
N ARG A 3 -3.93 22.16 6.82
CA ARG A 3 -3.94 20.68 6.57
C ARG A 3 -3.60 20.29 5.13
N ARG A 4 -3.98 21.12 4.16
CA ARG A 4 -3.67 20.93 2.73
C ARG A 4 -2.17 20.99 2.42
N SER A 5 -1.41 21.86 3.10
CA SER A 5 0.06 21.94 2.93
C SER A 5 0.69 20.64 3.40
N LEU A 6 0.31 20.14 4.57
CA LEU A 6 0.88 18.93 5.17
C LEU A 6 0.74 17.70 4.26
N LEU A 7 -0.42 17.51 3.64
CA LEU A 7 -0.64 16.39 2.72
C LEU A 7 0.21 16.52 1.46
N ALA A 8 0.28 17.72 0.88
CA ALA A 8 1.10 17.98 -0.30
C ALA A 8 2.60 17.79 -0.01
N ASP A 9 3.05 18.25 1.17
CA ASP A 9 4.43 18.11 1.61
C ASP A 9 4.78 16.64 1.84
N LEU A 10 3.88 15.86 2.44
CA LEU A 10 4.07 14.41 2.62
C LEU A 10 4.21 13.68 1.28
N LEU A 11 3.37 13.98 0.29
CA LEU A 11 3.46 13.39 -1.05
C LEU A 11 4.75 13.77 -1.77
N ARG A 12 5.18 15.03 -1.64
CA ARG A 12 6.46 15.49 -2.21
C ARG A 12 7.63 14.76 -1.57
N LEU A 13 7.64 14.63 -0.25
CA LEU A 13 8.68 13.93 0.49
C LEU A 13 8.72 12.45 0.10
N SER A 14 7.58 11.78 -0.04
CA SER A 14 7.56 10.39 -0.47
C SER A 14 8.00 10.21 -1.93
N ALA A 15 7.72 11.17 -2.81
CA ALA A 15 8.20 11.14 -4.20
C ALA A 15 9.73 11.30 -4.35
N LEU A 16 10.41 11.83 -3.34
CA LEU A 16 11.88 11.97 -3.34
C LEU A 16 12.60 10.69 -2.88
N LEU A 17 11.89 9.78 -2.20
CA LEU A 17 12.46 8.53 -1.71
C LEU A 17 12.64 7.51 -2.86
N PRO A 18 13.78 6.81 -2.94
CA PRO A 18 13.89 5.62 -3.78
C PRO A 18 12.85 4.58 -3.36
N LEU A 19 12.22 3.92 -4.34
CA LEU A 19 11.10 3.00 -4.10
C LEU A 19 11.42 1.88 -3.07
N PRO A 20 12.60 1.24 -3.08
CA PRO A 20 12.93 0.23 -2.06
C PRO A 20 12.96 0.80 -0.63
N LEU A 21 13.40 2.06 -0.48
CA LEU A 21 13.42 2.72 0.83
C LEU A 21 12.01 3.11 1.27
N ALA A 22 11.18 3.61 0.34
CA ALA A 22 9.76 3.84 0.59
C ALA A 22 9.06 2.55 1.04
N HIS A 23 9.33 1.41 0.40
CA HIS A 23 8.78 0.13 0.83
C HIS A 23 9.27 -0.30 2.21
N GLY A 24 10.56 -0.11 2.53
CA GLY A 24 11.11 -0.44 3.84
C GLY A 24 10.48 0.38 4.97
N ILE A 25 10.40 1.71 4.80
CA ILE A 25 9.77 2.61 5.76
C ILE A 25 8.27 2.31 5.87
N GLY A 26 7.59 2.15 4.73
CA GLY A 26 6.16 1.85 4.68
C GLY A 26 5.81 0.54 5.38
N ALA A 27 6.58 -0.53 5.13
CA ALA A 27 6.41 -1.80 5.82
C ALA A 27 6.63 -1.67 7.33
N TRP A 28 7.65 -0.91 7.76
CA TRP A 28 7.90 -0.65 9.17
C TRP A 28 6.75 0.12 9.84
N LEU A 29 6.22 1.16 9.19
CA LEU A 29 5.04 1.89 9.66
C LEU A 29 3.80 0.98 9.76
N GLY A 30 3.59 0.13 8.76
CA GLY A 30 2.51 -0.86 8.77
C GLY A 30 2.64 -1.89 9.89
N TRP A 31 3.87 -2.31 10.18
CA TRP A 31 4.15 -3.18 11.34
C TRP A 31 3.86 -2.48 12.67
N LEU A 32 4.20 -1.20 12.82
CA LEU A 32 3.81 -0.40 14.00
C LEU A 32 2.28 -0.31 14.15
N LEU A 33 1.56 -0.13 13.04
CA LEU A 33 0.09 -0.16 13.05
C LEU A 33 -0.44 -1.54 13.48
N TRP A 34 0.22 -2.64 13.11
CA TRP A 34 -0.17 -3.95 13.60
C TRP A 34 0.01 -4.06 15.13
N LEU A 35 1.10 -3.52 15.70
CA LEU A 35 1.34 -3.58 17.14
C LEU A 35 0.29 -2.84 17.97
N ILE A 36 -0.30 -1.76 17.46
CA ILE A 36 -1.29 -0.95 18.18
C ILE A 36 -2.69 -1.61 18.06
N PRO A 37 -3.28 -2.20 19.11
CA PRO A 37 -4.50 -3.01 18.95
C PRO A 37 -5.76 -2.20 18.65
N GLN A 38 -5.80 -0.92 19.02
CA GLN A 38 -7.03 -0.15 19.02
C GLN A 38 -7.20 0.79 17.82
N ASN A 39 -6.26 0.78 16.86
CA ASN A 39 -6.36 1.65 15.69
C ASN A 39 -7.39 1.13 14.66
N ALA A 40 -7.98 2.06 13.93
CA ALA A 40 -9.03 1.77 12.95
C ALA A 40 -8.56 0.85 11.80
N PRO A 41 -7.39 1.08 11.14
CA PRO A 41 -6.89 0.19 10.10
C PRO A 41 -6.82 -1.28 10.53
N ARG A 42 -6.23 -1.58 11.69
CA ARG A 42 -6.12 -2.94 12.21
C ARG A 42 -7.49 -3.57 12.44
N LYS A 43 -8.42 -2.85 13.09
CA LYS A 43 -9.78 -3.37 13.37
C LYS A 43 -10.56 -3.68 12.09
N LEU A 44 -10.49 -2.78 11.11
CA LEU A 44 -11.19 -2.94 9.84
C LEU A 44 -10.61 -4.12 9.05
N SER A 45 -9.29 -4.19 8.90
CA SER A 45 -8.63 -5.29 8.19
C SER A 45 -8.86 -6.63 8.88
N ALA A 46 -8.80 -6.71 10.22
CA ALA A 46 -9.08 -7.94 10.95
C ALA A 46 -10.52 -8.45 10.71
N ARG A 47 -11.49 -7.54 10.73
CA ARG A 47 -12.89 -7.88 10.42
C ARG A 47 -13.03 -8.36 8.97
N ASN A 48 -12.45 -7.65 8.01
CA ASN A 48 -12.50 -8.04 6.60
C ASN A 48 -11.88 -9.43 6.39
N LEU A 49 -10.72 -9.71 7.00
CA LEU A 49 -10.08 -11.02 6.90
C LEU A 49 -10.93 -12.13 7.51
N SER A 50 -11.64 -11.86 8.62
CA SER A 50 -12.56 -12.85 9.19
C SER A 50 -13.76 -13.18 8.29
N LEU A 51 -14.19 -12.22 7.47
CA LEU A 51 -15.31 -12.39 6.54
C LEU A 51 -14.87 -13.02 5.21
N CYS A 52 -13.70 -12.62 4.71
CA CYS A 52 -13.18 -13.10 3.42
C CYS A 52 -12.48 -14.46 3.52
N PHE A 53 -11.92 -14.80 4.68
CA PHE A 53 -11.19 -16.07 4.91
C PHE A 53 -11.72 -16.81 6.15
N PRO A 54 -13.03 -17.16 6.17
CA PRO A 54 -13.66 -17.85 7.31
C PRO A 54 -13.08 -19.24 7.60
N GLU A 55 -12.43 -19.86 6.63
CA GLU A 55 -11.74 -21.16 6.73
C GLU A 55 -10.33 -21.08 7.33
N ALA A 56 -9.68 -19.90 7.25
CA ALA A 56 -8.34 -19.72 7.80
C ALA A 56 -8.35 -19.72 9.33
N SER A 57 -7.33 -20.33 9.94
CA SER A 57 -7.13 -20.33 11.39
C SER A 57 -6.87 -18.92 11.93
N PRO A 58 -7.06 -18.68 13.24
CA PRO A 58 -6.74 -17.38 13.84
C PRO A 58 -5.28 -16.93 13.63
N ALA A 59 -4.33 -17.88 13.63
CA ALA A 59 -2.92 -17.58 13.41
C ALA A 59 -2.64 -17.17 11.96
N GLU A 60 -3.25 -17.85 10.99
CA GLU A 60 -3.13 -17.49 9.56
C GLU A 60 -3.74 -16.11 9.29
N ARG A 61 -4.91 -15.82 9.87
CA ARG A 61 -5.53 -14.49 9.74
C ARG A 61 -4.69 -13.39 10.37
N ASP A 62 -4.03 -13.63 11.50
CA ASP A 62 -3.14 -12.64 12.10
C ASP A 62 -1.87 -12.42 11.28
N ALA A 63 -1.31 -13.47 10.69
CA ALA A 63 -0.19 -13.37 9.76
C ALA A 63 -0.57 -12.54 8.52
N LEU A 64 -1.75 -12.80 7.94
CA LEU A 64 -2.30 -12.02 6.83
C LEU A 64 -2.60 -10.56 7.24
N LEU A 65 -3.11 -10.34 8.46
CA LEU A 65 -3.37 -9.01 8.98
C LEU A 65 -2.08 -8.19 9.07
N ARG A 66 -1.00 -8.78 9.59
CA ARG A 66 0.30 -8.13 9.67
C ARG A 66 0.82 -7.77 8.27
N GLN A 67 0.75 -8.70 7.32
CA GLN A 67 1.16 -8.45 5.94
C GLN A 67 0.31 -7.35 5.28
N ASN A 68 -1.02 -7.40 5.43
CA ASN A 68 -1.94 -6.39 4.91
C ASN A 68 -1.62 -4.99 5.41
N LEU A 69 -1.32 -4.83 6.70
CA LEU A 69 -0.95 -3.53 7.27
C LEU A 69 0.42 -3.06 6.78
N GLN A 70 1.39 -3.96 6.61
CA GLN A 70 2.68 -3.65 5.99
C GLN A 70 2.51 -3.15 4.55
N GLU A 71 1.74 -3.85 3.71
CA GLU A 71 1.44 -3.40 2.34
C GLU A 71 0.67 -2.07 2.32
N THR A 72 -0.26 -1.86 3.25
CA THR A 72 -0.98 -0.59 3.39
C THR A 72 -0.02 0.57 3.69
N GLY A 73 0.99 0.33 4.54
CA GLY A 73 2.01 1.32 4.85
C GLY A 73 2.93 1.62 3.66
N LYS A 74 3.27 0.61 2.84
CA LYS A 74 4.00 0.81 1.57
C LYS A 74 3.18 1.64 0.60
N LEU A 75 1.91 1.29 0.40
CA LEU A 75 0.99 2.02 -0.46
C LEU A 75 0.95 3.51 -0.12
N LEU A 76 0.90 3.86 1.17
CA LEU A 76 0.92 5.27 1.61
C LEU A 76 2.16 6.03 1.10
N LEU A 77 3.33 5.39 1.09
CA LEU A 77 4.57 6.01 0.58
C LEU A 77 4.72 5.89 -0.94
N GLU A 78 4.03 4.97 -1.60
CA GLU A 78 3.96 4.85 -3.05
C GLU A 78 3.10 5.95 -3.71
N LEU A 79 2.12 6.52 -2.99
CA LEU A 79 1.23 7.55 -3.54
C LEU A 79 1.98 8.80 -4.06
N GLY A 80 3.05 9.22 -3.40
CA GLY A 80 3.87 10.35 -3.86
C GLY A 80 4.53 10.07 -5.20
N PRO A 81 5.36 9.01 -5.32
CA PRO A 81 5.90 8.53 -6.59
C PRO A 81 4.84 8.37 -7.67
N LEU A 82 3.74 7.69 -7.38
CA LEU A 82 2.69 7.38 -8.37
C LEU A 82 2.01 8.64 -8.93
N TRP A 83 1.79 9.68 -8.12
CA TRP A 83 1.15 10.91 -8.58
C TRP A 83 2.12 11.98 -9.10
N LEU A 84 3.37 12.00 -8.65
CA LEU A 84 4.31 13.09 -8.94
C LEU A 84 5.42 12.70 -9.93
N TRP A 85 5.69 11.41 -10.13
CA TRP A 85 6.64 11.00 -11.17
C TRP A 85 6.01 11.12 -12.56
N ARG A 86 6.88 11.28 -13.56
CA ARG A 86 6.46 11.20 -14.95
C ARG A 86 5.93 9.80 -15.26
N GLY A 87 4.90 9.70 -16.08
CA GLY A 87 4.24 8.43 -16.42
C GLY A 87 5.20 7.38 -16.95
N GLU A 88 6.18 7.77 -17.78
CA GLU A 88 7.15 6.83 -18.36
C GLU A 88 8.03 6.17 -17.28
N ARG A 89 8.39 6.93 -16.24
CA ARG A 89 9.15 6.41 -15.10
C ARG A 89 8.33 5.42 -14.28
N ALA A 90 7.05 5.72 -14.06
CA ALA A 90 6.15 4.82 -13.33
C ALA A 90 5.86 3.54 -14.13
N LEU A 91 5.60 3.65 -15.42
CA LEU A 91 5.40 2.51 -16.32
C LEU A 91 6.65 1.62 -16.40
N GLY A 92 7.85 2.20 -16.34
CA GLY A 92 9.10 1.43 -16.26
C GLY A 92 9.26 0.57 -15.00
N LEU A 93 8.38 0.70 -14.00
CA LEU A 93 8.35 -0.17 -12.81
C LEU A 93 7.54 -1.45 -13.03
N VAL A 94 6.65 -1.48 -14.04
CA VAL A 94 5.85 -2.67 -14.37
C VAL A 94 6.80 -3.75 -14.89
N ARG A 95 6.69 -4.97 -14.33
CA ARG A 95 7.54 -6.10 -14.67
C ARG A 95 6.70 -7.25 -15.18
N GLY A 96 7.10 -7.82 -16.32
CA GLY A 96 6.42 -8.95 -16.95
C GLY A 96 5.18 -8.57 -17.75
N SER A 97 4.48 -9.58 -18.27
CA SER A 97 3.23 -9.41 -19.01
C SER A 97 2.07 -9.02 -18.07
N VAL A 98 1.24 -8.07 -18.50
CA VAL A 98 0.02 -7.71 -17.76
C VAL A 98 -1.11 -8.65 -18.19
N ALA A 99 -1.67 -9.38 -17.23
CA ALA A 99 -2.79 -10.29 -17.51
C ALA A 99 -4.01 -9.49 -18.01
N GLY A 100 -4.55 -9.88 -19.17
CA GLY A 100 -5.73 -9.23 -19.78
C GLY A 100 -5.43 -7.96 -20.60
N GLU A 101 -4.17 -7.69 -20.93
CA GLU A 101 -3.80 -6.54 -21.78
C GLU A 101 -4.44 -6.58 -23.18
N GLU A 102 -4.54 -7.77 -23.78
CA GLU A 102 -5.21 -7.96 -25.09
C GLU A 102 -6.68 -7.54 -25.06
N ALA A 103 -7.40 -7.92 -24.00
CA ALA A 103 -8.81 -7.56 -23.83
C ALA A 103 -9.01 -6.03 -23.65
N LEU A 104 -8.00 -5.32 -23.12
CA LEU A 104 -8.03 -3.86 -23.05
C LEU A 104 -7.79 -3.24 -24.42
N ALA A 105 -6.86 -3.80 -25.21
CA ALA A 105 -6.58 -3.33 -26.57
C ALA A 105 -7.79 -3.50 -27.50
N ASP A 106 -8.57 -4.56 -27.34
CA ASP A 106 -9.80 -4.79 -28.12
C ASP A 106 -10.95 -3.82 -27.75
N ALA A 107 -10.87 -3.15 -26.59
CA ALA A 107 -11.93 -2.29 -26.08
C ALA A 107 -11.76 -0.79 -26.39
N VAL A 108 -10.61 -0.37 -26.93
CA VAL A 108 -10.25 1.03 -27.23
C VAL A 108 -10.11 1.23 -28.73
#